data_AF-A0A938A4S3-F1
#
_entry.id   AF-A0A938A4S3-F1
#
_cell.length_a   1.000
_cell.length_b   1.000
_cell.length_c   1.000
_cell.angle_alpha   90.00
_cell.angle_beta   90.00
_cell.angle_gamma   90.00
#
_symmetry.space_group_name_H-M   'P 1'
#
loop_
_entity.id
_entity.type
_entity.pdbx_description
1 polymer ?
#
loop_
_entity_poly.entity_id
_entity_poly.type
_entity_poly.pdbx_seq_one_letter_code
_entity_poly.pdbx_strand_id
1 'polypeptide(L)'
;MLIFILRRLAVMLLTAFALTFIVFYLTNLPPNLEKLAKSEASVRMSDEDVRKWIDNNGYGTPVLSRYGQWLGVLPGWVKTLESGEVRGRCIAKGQDPAEAESFCGLLQGDWGTSTVFKIPVTEVL
;
A
#
# COMPACT_ATOMS: atom_id res chain seq x y z
N MET A 1 36.38 15.00 -7.41
CA MET A 1 35.80 14.54 -6.13
C MET A 1 34.26 14.51 -6.16
N LEU A 2 33.58 15.55 -6.64
CA LEU A 2 32.10 15.59 -6.72
C LEU A 2 31.47 14.42 -7.50
N ILE A 3 32.01 14.08 -8.68
CA ILE A 3 31.52 12.96 -9.51
C ILE A 3 31.64 11.61 -8.79
N PHE A 4 32.70 11.41 -8.01
CA PHE A 4 32.88 10.20 -7.21
C PHE A 4 31.82 10.08 -6.12
N ILE A 5 31.53 11.18 -5.43
CA ILE A 5 30.48 11.24 -4.41
C ILE A 5 29.11 10.98 -5.03
N LEU A 6 28.77 11.66 -6.13
CA LEU A 6 27.50 11.47 -6.84
C LEU A 6 27.31 10.02 -7.31
N ARG A 7 28.35 9.41 -7.89
CA ARG A 7 28.30 8.01 -8.33
C ARG A 7 28.05 7.06 -7.16
N ARG A 8 28.72 7.28 -6.03
CA ARG A 8 28.55 6.43 -4.85
C ARG A 8 27.16 6.60 -4.22
N LEU A 9 26.70 7.83 -4.07
CA LEU A 9 25.34 8.13 -3.57
C LEU A 9 24.27 7.50 -4.48
N ALA A 10 24.40 7.65 -5.80
CA ALA A 10 23.46 7.06 -6.75
C ALA A 10 23.41 5.52 -6.64
N VAL A 11 24.56 4.86 -6.51
CA VAL A 11 24.59 3.39 -6.33
C VAL A 11 23.93 3.00 -5.00
N MET A 12 24.24 3.70 -3.91
CA MET A 12 23.63 3.41 -2.60
C MET A 12 22.10 3.58 -2.62
N LEU A 13 21.60 4.65 -3.24
CA LEU A 13 20.17 4.90 -3.39
C LEU A 13 19.51 3.86 -4.28
N LEU A 14 20.14 3.47 -5.40
CA LEU A 14 19.62 2.43 -6.28
C LEU A 14 19.54 1.08 -5.57
N THR A 15 20.58 0.73 -4.79
CA THR A 15 20.56 -0.51 -3.99
C THR A 15 19.48 -0.48 -2.92
N ALA A 16 19.29 0.66 -2.23
CA ALA A 16 18.24 0.79 -1.23
C ALA A 16 16.86 0.66 -1.88
N PHE A 17 16.62 1.34 -3.01
CA PHE A 17 15.38 1.26 -3.77
C PHE A 17 15.08 -0.15 -4.29
N ALA A 18 16.10 -0.88 -4.74
CA ALA A 18 15.94 -2.27 -5.17
C ALA A 18 15.55 -3.17 -4.00
N LEU A 19 16.21 -3.01 -2.84
CA LEU A 19 15.90 -3.79 -1.65
C LEU A 19 14.49 -3.49 -1.11
N THR A 20 14.06 -2.22 -1.09
CA THR A 20 12.69 -1.86 -0.68
C THR A 20 11.66 -2.49 -1.61
N PHE A 21 11.90 -2.48 -2.92
CA PHE A 21 11.01 -3.14 -3.87
C PHE A 21 10.96 -4.66 -3.68
N ILE A 22 12.11 -5.32 -3.45
CA ILE A 22 12.16 -6.76 -3.21
C ILE A 22 11.35 -7.12 -1.96
N VAL A 23 11.57 -6.42 -0.84
CA VAL A 23 10.81 -6.67 0.40
C VAL A 23 9.31 -6.39 0.21
N PHE A 24 8.97 -5.30 -0.49
CA PHE A 24 7.58 -5.00 -0.83
C PHE A 24 6.94 -6.11 -1.65
N TYR A 25 7.63 -6.63 -2.66
CA TYR A 25 7.13 -7.72 -3.50
C TYR A 25 6.91 -9.00 -2.68
N LEU A 26 7.88 -9.40 -1.85
CA LEU A 26 7.80 -10.60 -1.02
C LEU A 26 6.63 -10.52 -0.01
N THR A 27 6.41 -9.36 0.59
CA THR A 27 5.31 -9.13 1.54
C THR A 27 3.94 -9.06 0.86
N ASN A 28 3.89 -8.69 -0.43
CA ASN A 28 2.67 -8.57 -1.23
C ASN A 28 2.40 -9.78 -2.14
N LEU A 29 3.06 -10.92 -1.91
CA LEU A 29 2.77 -12.16 -2.64
C LEU A 29 1.32 -12.62 -2.38
N PRO A 30 0.66 -13.27 -3.37
CA PRO A 30 -0.72 -13.76 -3.22
C PRO A 30 -1.03 -14.51 -1.92
N PRO A 31 -0.21 -15.49 -1.44
CA PRO A 31 -0.49 -16.18 -0.18
C PRO A 31 -0.44 -15.26 1.06
N ASN A 32 0.34 -14.18 1.03
CA ASN A 32 0.39 -13.23 2.15
C ASN A 32 -0.83 -12.31 2.14
N LEU A 33 -1.30 -11.93 0.95
CA LEU A 33 -2.54 -11.15 0.80
C LEU A 33 -3.79 -11.95 1.19
N GLU A 34 -3.81 -13.25 0.94
CA GLU A 34 -4.88 -14.13 1.42
C GLU A 34 -4.90 -14.19 2.95
N LYS A 35 -3.74 -14.36 3.59
CA LYS A 35 -3.63 -14.33 5.05
C LYS A 35 -4.13 -13.00 5.62
N LEU A 36 -3.74 -11.89 4.99
CA LEU A 36 -4.21 -10.56 5.37
C LEU A 36 -5.73 -10.44 5.26
N ALA A 37 -6.33 -10.88 4.15
CA ALA A 37 -7.78 -10.84 3.97
C ALA A 37 -8.51 -11.62 5.07
N LYS A 38 -8.03 -12.83 5.37
CA LYS A 38 -8.60 -13.70 6.41
C LYS A 38 -8.42 -13.13 7.83
N SER A 39 -7.33 -12.39 8.10
CA SER A 39 -7.12 -11.73 9.40
C SER A 39 -7.94 -10.46 9.56
N GLU A 40 -8.15 -9.69 8.50
CA GLU A 40 -8.90 -8.43 8.54
C GLU A 40 -10.41 -8.63 8.55
N ALA A 41 -10.92 -9.66 7.89
CA ALA A 41 -12.34 -9.92 7.76
C ALA A 41 -12.79 -11.17 8.53
N SER A 42 -12.48 -12.37 8.03
CA SER A 42 -12.82 -13.63 8.72
C SER A 42 -11.99 -14.81 8.23
N VAL A 43 -11.58 -15.66 9.16
CA VAL A 43 -10.83 -16.90 8.86
C VAL A 43 -11.67 -17.90 8.05
N ARG A 44 -13.01 -17.77 8.07
CA ARG A 44 -13.95 -18.67 7.39
C ARG A 44 -14.36 -18.21 5.98
N MET A 45 -13.70 -17.18 5.43
CA MET A 45 -13.99 -16.69 4.08
C MET A 45 -13.75 -17.75 3.02
N SER A 46 -14.63 -17.80 2.02
CA SER A 46 -14.40 -18.60 0.81
C SER A 46 -13.30 -17.99 -0.05
N ASP A 47 -12.74 -18.78 -0.98
CA ASP A 47 -11.72 -18.29 -1.91
C ASP A 47 -12.23 -17.15 -2.81
N GLU A 48 -13.53 -17.16 -3.14
CA GLU A 48 -14.18 -16.09 -3.89
C GLU A 48 -14.22 -14.80 -3.06
N ASP A 49 -14.62 -14.90 -1.79
CA ASP A 49 -14.68 -13.74 -0.89
C ASP A 49 -13.29 -13.14 -0.63
N VAL A 50 -12.26 -13.99 -0.52
CA VAL A 50 -10.87 -13.55 -0.40
C VAL A 50 -10.46 -12.73 -1.62
N ARG A 51 -10.73 -13.23 -2.83
CA ARG A 51 -10.40 -12.51 -4.07
C ARG A 51 -11.16 -11.18 -4.16
N LYS A 52 -12.45 -11.17 -3.82
CA LYS A 52 -13.25 -9.94 -3.75
C LYS A 52 -12.66 -8.95 -2.74
N TRP A 53 -12.27 -9.42 -1.56
CA TRP A 53 -11.65 -8.56 -0.55
C TRP A 53 -10.32 -7.96 -1.04
N ILE A 54 -9.44 -8.78 -1.63
CA ILE A 54 -8.15 -8.34 -2.19
C ILE A 54 -8.39 -7.25 -3.25
N ASP A 55 -9.32 -7.48 -4.16
CA ASP A 55 -9.65 -6.53 -5.23
C ASP A 55 -10.32 -5.25 -4.71
N ASN A 56 -11.19 -5.36 -3.71
CA ASN A 56 -11.90 -4.24 -3.08
C ASN A 56 -11.00 -3.36 -2.21
N ASN A 57 -9.84 -3.86 -1.79
CA ASN A 57 -8.83 -3.12 -1.03
C ASN A 57 -7.61 -2.73 -1.90
N GLY A 58 -7.75 -2.76 -3.23
CA GLY A 58 -6.74 -2.27 -4.18
C GLY A 58 -5.53 -3.20 -4.39
N TYR A 59 -5.49 -4.35 -3.73
CA TYR A 59 -4.46 -5.37 -3.94
C TYR A 59 -4.60 -6.14 -5.27
N GLY A 60 -5.69 -5.91 -6.01
CA GLY A 60 -5.86 -6.42 -7.39
C GLY A 60 -5.07 -5.64 -8.45
N THR A 61 -4.60 -4.43 -8.13
CA THR A 61 -3.85 -3.58 -9.09
C THR A 61 -2.43 -4.09 -9.34
N PRO A 62 -1.77 -3.76 -10.47
CA PRO A 62 -0.40 -4.20 -10.75
C PRO A 62 0.58 -3.84 -9.61
N VAL A 63 1.50 -4.76 -9.26
CA VAL A 63 2.41 -4.58 -8.11
C VAL A 63 3.26 -3.30 -8.20
N LEU A 64 3.69 -2.93 -9.41
CA LEU A 64 4.44 -1.68 -9.64
C LEU A 64 3.59 -0.44 -9.34
N SER A 65 2.29 -0.50 -9.65
CA SER A 65 1.35 0.58 -9.29
C SER A 65 1.22 0.68 -7.77
N ARG A 66 1.00 -0.44 -7.08
CA ARG A 66 0.90 -0.46 -5.60
C ARG A 66 2.18 0.07 -4.94
N TYR A 67 3.34 -0.30 -5.45
CA TYR A 67 4.62 0.19 -4.95
C TYR A 67 4.78 1.70 -5.17
N GLY A 68 4.44 2.20 -6.35
CA GLY A 68 4.48 3.64 -6.65
C GLY A 68 3.49 4.44 -5.80
N GLN A 69 2.32 3.89 -5.52
CA GLN A 69 1.35 4.47 -4.59
C GLN A 69 1.92 4.50 -3.17
N TRP A 70 2.43 3.38 -2.66
CA TRP A 70 3.06 3.30 -1.35
C TRP A 70 4.20 4.30 -1.17
N LEU A 71 5.04 4.43 -2.19
CA LEU A 71 6.13 5.42 -2.20
C LEU A 71 5.59 6.86 -2.24
N GLY A 72 4.42 7.09 -2.84
CA GLY A 72 3.82 8.42 -2.99
C GLY A 72 4.11 9.10 -4.34
N VAL A 73 4.53 8.33 -5.35
CA VAL A 73 4.82 8.84 -6.72
C VAL A 73 3.69 8.56 -7.72
N LEU A 74 2.68 7.77 -7.33
CA LEU A 74 1.46 7.52 -8.09
C LEU A 74 0.24 7.86 -7.23
N PRO A 75 -0.87 8.30 -7.85
CA PRO A 75 -2.10 8.56 -7.13
C PRO A 75 -2.67 7.27 -6.52
N GLY A 76 -3.24 7.38 -5.32
CA GLY A 76 -3.87 6.27 -4.64
C GLY A 76 -5.01 5.65 -5.45
N TRP A 77 -5.18 4.33 -5.38
CA TRP A 77 -6.34 3.67 -5.97
C TRP A 77 -7.64 4.18 -5.33
N VAL A 78 -8.71 4.27 -6.13
CA VAL A 78 -10.07 4.59 -5.69
C VAL A 78 -11.03 3.62 -6.38
N LYS A 79 -12.02 3.13 -5.64
CA LYS A 79 -12.99 2.16 -6.12
C LYS A 79 -14.35 2.36 -5.44
N THR A 80 -15.41 2.28 -6.24
CA THR A 80 -16.78 2.22 -5.75
C THR A 80 -17.17 0.74 -5.59
N LEU A 81 -17.58 0.36 -4.38
CA LEU A 81 -18.05 -0.98 -4.06
C LEU A 81 -19.50 -1.18 -4.54
N GLU A 82 -19.94 -2.43 -4.61
CA GLU A 82 -21.33 -2.78 -4.93
C GLU A 82 -22.35 -2.19 -3.93
N SER A 83 -21.92 -1.94 -2.69
CA SER A 83 -22.71 -1.26 -1.66
C SER A 83 -22.88 0.25 -1.90
N GLY A 84 -22.18 0.83 -2.89
CA GLY A 84 -22.09 2.27 -3.12
C GLY A 84 -21.03 2.98 -2.28
N GLU A 85 -20.38 2.29 -1.34
CA GLU A 85 -19.26 2.82 -0.55
C GLU A 85 -18.05 3.05 -1.48
N VAL A 86 -17.49 4.27 -1.46
CA VAL A 86 -16.25 4.59 -2.15
C VAL A 86 -15.08 4.35 -1.19
N ARG A 87 -14.15 3.50 -1.60
CA ARG A 87 -12.89 3.26 -0.89
C ARG A 87 -11.71 3.71 -1.72
N GLY A 88 -10.63 4.04 -1.04
CA GLY A 88 -9.39 4.36 -1.71
C GLY A 88 -8.22 4.26 -0.74
N ARG A 89 -7.01 4.24 -1.28
CA ARG A 89 -5.80 4.18 -0.45
C ARG A 89 -5.66 5.41 0.46
N CYS A 90 -6.01 6.58 -0.07
CA CYS A 90 -5.88 7.87 0.61
C CYS A 90 -7.18 8.35 1.25
N ILE A 91 -8.23 7.52 1.23
CA ILE A 91 -9.53 7.85 1.82
C ILE A 91 -9.58 7.20 3.20
N ALA A 92 -9.52 8.01 4.26
CA ALA A 92 -9.65 7.48 5.61
C ALA A 92 -11.06 6.94 5.86
N LYS A 93 -11.19 6.01 6.80
CA LYS A 93 -12.48 5.40 7.13
C LYS A 93 -13.46 6.47 7.64
N GLY A 94 -14.55 6.68 6.91
CA GLY A 94 -15.58 7.67 7.25
C GLY A 94 -15.29 9.09 6.75
N GLN A 95 -14.20 9.29 6.01
CA GLN A 95 -13.92 10.55 5.31
C GLN A 95 -14.76 10.67 4.05
N ASP A 96 -15.14 11.89 3.68
CA ASP A 96 -15.73 12.17 2.37
C ASP A 96 -14.67 11.93 1.26
N PRO A 97 -14.93 11.04 0.28
CA PRO A 97 -14.04 10.82 -0.85
C PRO A 97 -13.65 12.09 -1.61
N ALA A 98 -14.50 13.13 -1.60
CA ALA A 98 -14.23 14.40 -2.29
C ALA A 98 -13.16 15.25 -1.60
N GLU A 99 -12.95 15.05 -0.30
CA GLU A 99 -11.94 15.77 0.50
C GLU A 99 -10.60 15.03 0.55
N ALA A 100 -10.53 13.80 0.02
CA ALA A 100 -9.34 12.98 0.08
C ALA A 100 -8.26 13.45 -0.90
N GLU A 101 -7.02 13.48 -0.43
CA GLU A 101 -5.87 13.77 -1.28
C GLU A 101 -5.67 12.66 -2.31
N SER A 102 -5.25 13.03 -3.52
CA SER A 102 -4.94 12.05 -4.56
C SER A 102 -3.62 11.30 -4.29
N PHE A 103 -2.71 11.90 -3.54
CA PHE A 103 -1.40 11.33 -3.21
C PHE A 103 -1.25 11.22 -1.70
N CYS A 104 -1.00 10.01 -1.24
CA CYS A 104 -0.64 9.71 0.14
C CYS A 104 0.46 8.65 0.06
N GLY A 105 1.49 8.70 0.89
CA GLY A 105 2.59 7.75 0.80
C GLY A 105 3.82 8.28 1.51
N LEU A 106 4.91 7.51 1.46
CA LEU A 106 6.11 7.82 2.21
C LEU A 106 6.66 9.23 1.91
N LEU A 107 6.63 9.65 0.65
CA LEU A 107 7.09 10.99 0.24
C LEU A 107 6.17 12.11 0.73
N GLN A 108 4.91 11.83 1.04
CA GLN A 108 3.97 12.76 1.68
C GLN A 108 3.98 12.65 3.21
N GLY A 109 4.79 11.77 3.79
CA GLY A 109 4.82 11.54 5.23
C GLY A 109 3.71 10.61 5.75
N ASP A 110 2.96 9.96 4.86
CA ASP A 110 1.97 8.96 5.23
C ASP A 110 2.59 7.54 5.18
N TRP A 111 2.78 6.96 6.36
CA TRP A 111 3.32 5.62 6.56
C TRP A 111 2.22 4.54 6.60
N GLY A 112 0.96 4.95 6.51
CA GLY A 112 -0.20 4.09 6.61
C GLY A 112 -0.59 3.72 8.04
N THR A 113 -1.57 2.83 8.13
CA THR A 113 -2.13 2.32 9.39
C THR A 113 -1.73 0.85 9.58
N SER A 114 -1.39 0.47 10.81
CA SER A 114 -1.11 -0.93 11.15
C SER A 114 -2.37 -1.78 11.04
N THR A 115 -2.30 -2.87 10.27
CA THR A 115 -3.38 -3.88 10.20
C THR A 115 -3.50 -4.69 11.50
N VAL A 116 -2.47 -4.71 12.33
CA VAL A 116 -2.50 -5.42 13.62
C VAL A 116 -3.01 -4.50 14.74
N PHE A 117 -2.40 -3.32 14.91
CA PHE A 117 -2.69 -2.41 16.02
C PHE A 117 -3.83 -1.41 15.74
N LYS A 118 -4.23 -1.26 14.47
CA LYS A 118 -5.29 -0.33 14.02
C LYS A 118 -5.02 1.14 14.35
N ILE A 119 -3.75 1.51 14.48
CA ILE A 119 -3.25 2.87 14.71
C ILE A 119 -2.20 3.25 13.64
N PRO A 120 -1.88 4.54 13.45
CA PRO A 120 -0.83 4.97 12.54
C PRO A 120 0.50 4.24 12.81
N VAL A 121 1.21 3.86 11.75
CA VAL A 121 2.48 3.12 11.88
C VAL A 121 3.51 3.92 12.69
N THR A 122 3.47 5.25 12.59
CA THR A 122 4.34 6.17 13.34
C THR A 122 4.14 6.16 14.85
N GLU A 123 3.01 5.66 15.34
CA GLU A 123 2.73 5.53 16.79
C GLU A 123 3.20 4.18 17.36
N VAL A 124 3.56 3.22 16.49
CA VAL A 124 4.02 1.88 16.88
C VAL A 124 5.55 1.78 16.88
N LEU A 125 6.23 2.68 16.16
CA LEU A 125 7.68 2.70 15.97
C LEU A 125 8.44 3.27 17.18
#